data_AF-A0A7K3Z261-F1
#
_entry.id   AF-A0A7K3Z261-F1
#
_cell.length_a   1.000
_cell.length_b   1.000
_cell.length_c   1.000
_cell.angle_alpha   90.00
_cell.angle_beta   90.00
_cell.angle_gamma   90.00
#
_symmetry.space_group_name_H-M   'P 1'
#
loop_
_entity.id
_entity.type
_entity.pdbx_description
1 polymer ?
#
loop_
_entity_poly.entity_id
_entity_poly.type
_entity_poly.pdbx_seq_one_letter_code
_entity_poly.pdbx_strand_id
1 'polypeptide(L)'
;MGNQPKTQLLLNRFEISNLLRSSETSHVYLAFDRISNKKVIVKQAKCTDNQSKEDQIKINRLIVEANILKMINNPAIVKYVHSWGNKKEFFLVTEYINSRSIKDENENNPASREDIIEYTIQLLEITEYLHSMNIIHRDVKPSNILLGDTLTLIDFNAAEIKNTAAAIQKVIIGTPGYQCPESFNGEITEGCDIFAIGGTLLFLLTGKNPTGNITSFQNSTPHRDLLEIAFKALNSDKNERFASAFEMKKSLLTASDLQVKLIWGKKSRIISKNRFVIGRSSTADFQIIDSNKFVSPIHAEISKEGDQFYILDRSINGTYIYRKGRYVKVEKERLFDGEIIVLCYKPEKGPYISLKFRNTQI
;
A
#
# COMPACT_ATOMS: atom_id res chain seq x y z
N MET A 1 10.77 17.83 -43.06
CA MET A 1 10.45 16.47 -42.60
C MET A 1 11.40 16.15 -41.47
N GLY A 2 10.92 16.16 -40.23
CA GLY A 2 11.77 16.00 -39.05
C GLY A 2 12.27 14.56 -38.92
N ASN A 3 13.57 14.40 -38.67
CA ASN A 3 14.21 13.12 -38.35
C ASN A 3 13.48 12.43 -37.20
N GLN A 4 12.70 11.39 -37.51
CA GLN A 4 12.29 10.42 -36.50
C GLN A 4 13.54 9.69 -36.01
N PRO A 5 13.77 9.54 -34.70
CA PRO A 5 14.89 8.75 -34.20
C PRO A 5 14.73 7.31 -34.71
N LYS A 6 15.78 6.76 -35.33
CA LYS A 6 15.80 5.37 -35.79
C LYS A 6 15.52 4.46 -34.59
N THR A 7 14.39 3.75 -34.62
CA THR A 7 14.03 2.72 -33.64
C THR A 7 15.13 1.66 -33.61
N GLN A 8 15.83 1.51 -32.49
CA GLN A 8 16.88 0.51 -32.35
C GLN A 8 16.24 -0.85 -32.11
N LEU A 9 16.48 -1.81 -33.00
CA LEU A 9 15.99 -3.18 -32.86
C LEU A 9 17.06 -4.05 -32.19
N LEU A 10 16.80 -4.45 -30.95
CA LEU A 10 17.70 -5.33 -30.19
C LEU A 10 17.28 -6.80 -30.38
N LEU A 11 18.27 -7.66 -30.67
CA LEU A 11 18.09 -9.11 -30.87
C LEU A 11 17.02 -9.49 -31.93
N ASN A 12 16.75 -8.62 -32.91
CA ASN A 12 15.63 -8.79 -33.84
C ASN A 12 14.25 -8.96 -33.17
N ARG A 13 14.11 -8.62 -31.88
CA ARG A 13 12.93 -8.89 -31.05
C ARG A 13 12.37 -7.63 -30.40
N PHE A 14 13.22 -6.84 -29.75
CA PHE A 14 12.80 -5.69 -28.96
C PHE A 14 13.02 -4.40 -29.73
N GLU A 15 11.93 -3.75 -30.12
CA GLU A 15 11.96 -2.46 -30.80
C GLU A 15 11.94 -1.34 -29.77
N ILE A 16 13.08 -0.66 -29.57
CA ILE A 16 13.26 0.39 -28.56
C ILE A 16 12.55 1.66 -29.02
N SER A 17 11.55 2.09 -28.26
CA SER A 17 10.75 3.28 -28.58
C SER A 17 11.30 4.55 -27.94
N ASN A 18 11.24 4.66 -26.60
CA ASN A 18 11.56 5.88 -25.85
C ASN A 18 12.46 5.56 -24.66
N LEU A 19 13.43 6.43 -24.37
CA LEU A 19 14.11 6.45 -23.07
C LEU A 19 13.14 7.01 -22.03
N LEU A 20 12.74 6.19 -21.06
CA LEU A 20 11.84 6.60 -19.97
C LEU A 20 12.60 7.25 -18.82
N ARG A 21 13.79 6.70 -18.49
CA ARG A 21 14.60 7.19 -17.38
C ARG A 21 16.08 6.89 -17.63
N SER A 22 16.94 7.84 -17.28
CA SER A 22 18.38 7.61 -17.11
C SER A 22 18.74 7.85 -15.65
N SER A 23 19.39 6.89 -15.01
CA SER A 23 20.04 7.06 -13.71
C SER A 23 21.56 7.02 -13.85
N GLU A 24 22.27 7.08 -12.73
CA GLU A 24 23.72 6.83 -12.65
C GLU A 24 24.09 5.37 -12.99
N THR A 25 23.17 4.44 -12.74
CA THR A 25 23.40 2.99 -12.85
C THR A 25 22.87 2.39 -14.15
N SER A 26 21.81 2.95 -14.73
CA SER A 26 21.11 2.32 -15.86
C SER A 26 20.34 3.30 -16.73
N HIS A 27 20.15 2.93 -17.99
CA HIS A 27 19.12 3.48 -18.86
C HIS A 27 17.90 2.55 -18.89
N VAL A 28 16.71 3.12 -18.84
CA VAL A 28 15.43 2.40 -18.86
C VAL A 28 14.63 2.87 -20.05
N TYR A 29 14.28 1.95 -20.93
CA TYR A 29 13.56 2.21 -22.17
C TYR A 29 12.20 1.51 -22.18
N LEU A 30 11.22 2.15 -22.82
CA LEU A 30 10.02 1.48 -23.29
C LEU A 30 10.34 0.80 -24.62
N ALA A 31 9.97 -0.46 -24.78
CA ALA A 31 10.13 -1.19 -26.02
C ALA A 31 8.88 -1.99 -26.37
N PHE A 32 8.82 -2.45 -27.62
CA PHE A 32 7.83 -3.40 -28.09
C PHE A 32 8.47 -4.76 -28.34
N ASP A 33 7.97 -5.81 -27.69
CA ASP A 33 8.39 -7.19 -27.94
C ASP A 33 7.60 -7.76 -29.11
N ARG A 34 8.26 -7.95 -30.26
CA ARG A 34 7.65 -8.43 -31.50
C ARG A 34 7.17 -9.89 -31.42
N ILE A 35 7.66 -10.68 -30.47
CA ILE A 35 7.24 -12.07 -30.30
C ILE A 35 5.92 -12.13 -29.52
N SER A 36 5.86 -11.45 -28.37
CA SER A 36 4.67 -11.46 -27.52
C SER A 36 3.62 -10.43 -27.91
N ASN A 37 3.95 -9.51 -28.83
CA ASN A 37 3.12 -8.39 -29.28
C ASN A 37 2.69 -7.47 -28.11
N LYS A 38 3.60 -7.24 -27.17
CA LYS A 38 3.36 -6.47 -25.94
C LYS A 38 4.43 -5.41 -25.72
N LYS A 39 4.06 -4.34 -25.00
CA LYS A 39 5.03 -3.38 -24.45
C LYS A 39 5.84 -4.05 -23.33
N VAL A 40 7.12 -3.71 -23.26
CA VAL A 40 8.07 -4.18 -22.26
C VAL A 40 8.98 -3.05 -21.80
N ILE A 41 9.60 -3.22 -20.64
CA ILE A 41 10.66 -2.34 -20.16
C ILE A 41 12.01 -2.99 -20.44
N VAL A 42 12.93 -2.24 -21.04
CA VAL A 42 14.32 -2.67 -21.27
C VAL A 42 15.24 -1.82 -20.40
N LYS A 43 15.93 -2.45 -19.45
CA LYS A 43 16.92 -1.82 -18.57
C LYS A 43 18.32 -2.23 -19.05
N GLN A 44 19.19 -1.26 -19.24
CA GLN A 44 20.57 -1.43 -19.69
C GLN A 44 21.51 -0.83 -18.64
N ALA A 45 22.55 -1.56 -18.23
CA ALA A 45 23.57 -1.01 -17.35
C ALA A 45 24.30 0.16 -18.04
N LYS A 46 24.48 1.27 -17.32
CA LYS A 46 25.17 2.46 -17.85
C LYS A 46 26.67 2.32 -17.63
N CYS A 47 27.39 1.97 -18.70
CA CYS A 47 28.82 1.71 -18.67
C CYS A 47 29.62 2.75 -19.46
N THR A 48 30.86 2.99 -19.05
CA THR A 48 31.84 3.79 -19.80
C THR A 48 32.67 2.92 -20.75
N ASP A 49 33.27 3.52 -21.77
CA ASP A 49 34.13 2.81 -22.74
C ASP A 49 35.34 2.12 -22.06
N ASN A 50 35.77 2.65 -20.91
CA ASN A 50 36.93 2.18 -20.16
C ASN A 50 36.65 0.92 -19.31
N GLN A 51 35.40 0.44 -19.22
CA GLN A 51 35.00 -0.75 -18.44
C GLN A 51 35.58 -0.76 -17.02
N SER A 52 35.34 0.33 -16.30
CA SER A 52 35.84 0.54 -14.95
C SER A 52 35.32 -0.52 -13.96
N LYS A 53 35.92 -0.59 -12.77
CA LYS A 53 35.38 -1.41 -11.67
C LYS A 53 33.93 -1.05 -11.32
N GLU A 54 33.57 0.23 -11.47
CA GLU A 54 32.21 0.71 -11.23
C GLU A 54 31.21 0.19 -12.27
N ASP A 55 31.63 0.12 -13.55
CA ASP A 55 30.82 -0.45 -14.62
C ASP A 55 30.54 -1.94 -14.36
N GLN A 56 31.53 -2.68 -13.87
CA GLN A 56 31.36 -4.08 -13.46
C GLN A 56 30.35 -4.24 -12.31
N ILE A 57 30.33 -3.31 -11.35
CA ILE A 57 29.35 -3.32 -10.26
C ILE A 57 27.94 -3.08 -10.81
N LYS A 58 27.75 -2.12 -11.72
CA LYS A 58 26.45 -1.82 -12.35
C LYS A 58 25.92 -3.03 -13.15
N ILE A 59 26.78 -3.67 -13.94
CA ILE A 59 26.44 -4.88 -14.69
C ILE A 59 26.07 -6.02 -13.75
N ASN A 60 26.89 -6.30 -12.73
CA ASN A 60 26.63 -7.38 -11.80
C ASN A 60 25.32 -7.19 -11.04
N ARG A 61 24.97 -5.95 -10.66
CA ARG A 61 23.66 -5.67 -10.05
C ARG A 61 22.50 -6.02 -10.97
N LEU A 62 22.58 -5.63 -12.24
CA LEU A 62 21.53 -5.93 -13.21
C LEU A 62 21.42 -7.43 -13.50
N ILE A 63 22.54 -8.16 -13.45
CA ILE A 63 22.56 -9.64 -13.54
C ILE A 63 21.87 -10.25 -12.32
N VAL A 64 22.19 -9.77 -11.10
CA VAL A 64 21.55 -10.24 -9.86
C VAL A 64 20.04 -9.95 -9.89
N GLU A 65 19.64 -8.74 -10.29
CA GLU A 65 18.24 -8.35 -10.47
C GLU A 65 17.52 -9.32 -11.42
N ALA A 66 18.12 -9.61 -12.58
CA ALA A 66 17.56 -10.56 -13.54
C ALA A 66 17.44 -11.98 -12.97
N ASN A 67 18.41 -12.44 -12.18
CA ASN A 67 18.39 -13.77 -11.57
C ASN A 67 17.33 -13.88 -10.46
N ILE A 68 17.19 -12.85 -9.62
CA ILE A 68 16.14 -12.78 -8.59
C ILE A 68 14.76 -12.83 -9.25
N LEU A 69 14.51 -12.00 -10.27
CA LEU A 69 13.22 -11.96 -10.96
C LEU A 69 12.86 -13.27 -11.68
N LYS A 70 13.85 -14.06 -12.12
CA LYS A 70 13.61 -15.41 -12.66
C LYS A 70 13.13 -16.42 -11.62
N MET A 71 13.49 -16.22 -10.36
CA MET A 71 13.11 -17.14 -9.26
C MET A 71 11.71 -16.82 -8.71
N ILE A 72 11.26 -15.58 -8.88
CA ILE A 72 10.00 -15.09 -8.32
C ILE A 72 8.81 -15.53 -9.19
N ASN A 73 7.77 -16.01 -8.53
CA ASN A 73 6.46 -16.28 -9.12
C ASN A 73 5.36 -15.69 -8.23
N ASN A 74 5.14 -14.38 -8.35
CA ASN A 74 4.12 -13.65 -7.59
C ASN A 74 3.48 -12.58 -8.50
N PRO A 75 2.14 -12.50 -8.58
CA PRO A 75 1.46 -11.52 -9.44
C PRO A 75 1.66 -10.06 -9.02
N ALA A 76 2.04 -9.80 -7.76
CA ALA A 76 2.31 -8.48 -7.21
C ALA A 76 3.79 -8.06 -7.34
N ILE A 77 4.56 -8.78 -8.16
CA ILE A 77 5.95 -8.44 -8.51
C ILE A 77 6.07 -8.43 -10.04
N VAL A 78 6.83 -7.47 -10.57
CA VAL A 78 7.06 -7.36 -12.02
C VAL A 78 7.61 -8.66 -12.61
N LYS A 79 7.05 -9.10 -13.74
CA LYS A 79 7.52 -10.33 -14.39
C LYS A 79 8.78 -10.11 -15.20
N TYR A 80 9.72 -11.02 -15.02
CA TYR A 80 10.83 -11.24 -15.93
C TYR A 80 10.32 -11.66 -17.32
N VAL A 81 10.89 -11.07 -18.37
CA VAL A 81 10.60 -11.44 -19.77
C VAL A 81 11.84 -12.02 -20.45
N HIS A 82 12.99 -11.35 -20.34
CA HIS A 82 14.24 -11.78 -20.96
C HIS A 82 15.45 -11.07 -20.35
N SER A 83 16.65 -11.58 -20.60
CA SER A 83 17.90 -10.89 -20.32
C SER A 83 19.02 -11.43 -21.19
N TRP A 84 19.95 -10.57 -21.59
CA TRP A 84 21.11 -10.94 -22.39
C TRP A 84 22.27 -10.00 -22.11
N GLY A 85 23.48 -10.42 -22.49
CA GLY A 85 24.67 -9.60 -22.37
C GLY A 85 25.88 -10.40 -21.93
N ASN A 86 26.93 -9.68 -21.53
CA ASN A 86 28.20 -10.20 -21.05
C ASN A 86 28.79 -9.25 -19.99
N LYS A 87 30.07 -9.41 -19.65
CA LYS A 87 30.76 -8.58 -18.64
C LYS A 87 30.99 -7.11 -19.05
N LYS A 88 30.66 -6.72 -20.28
CA LYS A 88 30.83 -5.34 -20.79
C LYS A 88 29.51 -4.59 -20.92
N GLU A 89 28.43 -5.32 -21.17
CA GLU A 89 27.11 -4.76 -21.37
C GLU A 89 26.05 -5.82 -21.03
N PHE A 90 25.00 -5.42 -20.32
CA PHE A 90 23.94 -6.32 -19.92
C PHE A 90 22.58 -5.62 -19.97
N PHE A 91 21.58 -6.38 -20.41
CA PHE A 91 20.19 -5.95 -20.58
C PHE A 91 19.25 -6.88 -19.82
N LEU A 92 18.27 -6.28 -19.16
CA LEU A 92 17.14 -6.95 -18.51
C LEU A 92 15.86 -6.43 -19.13
N VAL A 93 14.94 -7.35 -19.44
CA VAL A 93 13.61 -7.05 -19.95
C VAL A 93 12.57 -7.58 -18.98
N THR A 94 11.66 -6.69 -18.60
CA THR A 94 10.52 -7.00 -17.75
C THR A 94 9.22 -6.57 -18.43
N GLU A 95 8.09 -7.04 -17.92
CA GLU A 95 6.79 -6.59 -18.42
C GLU A 95 6.61 -5.08 -18.19
N TYR A 96 5.90 -4.43 -19.12
CA TYR A 96 5.44 -3.06 -18.91
C TYR A 96 4.07 -3.07 -18.24
N ILE A 97 3.96 -2.33 -17.14
CA ILE A 97 2.71 -2.15 -16.40
C ILE A 97 2.24 -0.71 -16.60
N ASN A 98 1.07 -0.54 -17.22
CA ASN A 98 0.49 0.78 -17.48
C ASN A 98 -0.25 1.29 -16.23
N SER A 99 0.52 1.72 -15.23
CA SER A 99 0.01 2.18 -13.94
C SER A 99 0.89 3.29 -13.37
N ARG A 100 0.30 4.13 -12.51
CA ARG A 100 1.01 5.14 -11.72
C ARG A 100 1.65 4.53 -10.49
N SER A 101 2.75 5.11 -10.03
CA SER A 101 3.32 4.73 -8.74
C SER A 101 2.56 5.34 -7.55
N ILE A 102 2.72 4.79 -6.35
CA ILE A 102 2.24 5.43 -5.11
C ILE A 102 2.81 6.85 -5.00
N LYS A 103 4.06 7.06 -5.40
CA LYS A 103 4.64 8.41 -5.42
C LYS A 103 3.83 9.35 -6.31
N ASP A 104 3.52 8.93 -7.53
CA ASP A 104 2.83 9.79 -8.50
C ASP A 104 1.41 10.15 -8.06
N GLU A 105 0.74 9.25 -7.34
CA GLU A 105 -0.65 9.45 -6.88
C GLU A 105 -0.75 10.22 -5.55
N ASN A 106 0.21 10.00 -4.64
CA ASN A 106 0.11 10.49 -3.26
C ASN A 106 1.12 11.58 -2.89
N GLU A 107 1.97 12.02 -3.81
CA GLU A 107 2.86 13.16 -3.54
C GLU A 107 2.05 14.45 -3.32
N ASN A 108 2.22 15.05 -2.14
CA ASN A 108 1.42 16.17 -1.61
C ASN A 108 -0.09 15.88 -1.45
N ASN A 109 -0.51 14.62 -1.57
CA ASN A 109 -1.90 14.19 -1.46
C ASN A 109 -1.98 12.91 -0.60
N PRO A 110 -2.11 13.05 0.74
CA PRO A 110 -2.23 11.91 1.64
C PRO A 110 -3.32 10.93 1.20
N ALA A 111 -3.05 9.64 1.33
CA ALA A 111 -3.99 8.58 0.98
C ALA A 111 -5.15 8.50 1.99
N SER A 112 -6.27 7.90 1.58
CA SER A 112 -7.34 7.58 2.52
C SER A 112 -6.88 6.52 3.53
N ARG A 113 -7.52 6.44 4.70
CA ARG A 113 -7.16 5.45 5.71
C ARG A 113 -7.28 4.03 5.17
N GLU A 114 -8.32 3.78 4.39
CA GLU A 114 -8.61 2.49 3.76
C GLU A 114 -7.48 2.11 2.81
N ASP A 115 -7.09 3.02 1.92
CA ASP A 115 -5.98 2.82 0.98
C ASP A 115 -4.65 2.62 1.72
N ILE A 116 -4.37 3.41 2.76
CA ILE A 116 -3.14 3.26 3.57
C ILE A 116 -3.02 1.84 4.11
N ILE A 117 -4.11 1.32 4.71
CA ILE A 117 -4.13 -0.02 5.29
C ILE A 117 -3.99 -1.07 4.20
N GLU A 118 -4.81 -0.98 3.14
CA GLU A 118 -4.81 -1.94 2.04
C GLU A 118 -3.44 -2.02 1.35
N TYR A 119 -2.88 -0.88 0.96
CA TYR A 119 -1.58 -0.81 0.28
C TYR A 119 -0.46 -1.36 1.16
N THR A 120 -0.48 -1.02 2.46
CA THR A 120 0.56 -1.48 3.38
C THR A 120 0.44 -2.99 3.65
N ILE A 121 -0.78 -3.54 3.75
CA ILE A 121 -0.98 -4.99 3.86
C ILE A 121 -0.42 -5.72 2.63
N GLN A 122 -0.81 -5.29 1.43
CA GLN A 122 -0.32 -5.90 0.19
C GLN A 122 1.22 -5.84 0.10
N LEU A 123 1.82 -4.71 0.48
CA LEU A 123 3.27 -4.56 0.51
C LEU A 123 3.95 -5.48 1.53
N LEU A 124 3.35 -5.68 2.70
CA LEU A 124 3.83 -6.62 3.71
C LEU A 124 3.72 -8.06 3.23
N GLU A 125 2.67 -8.43 2.49
CA GLU A 125 2.51 -9.76 1.89
C GLU A 125 3.56 -10.03 0.80
N ILE A 126 3.83 -9.05 -0.06
CA ILE A 126 4.94 -9.12 -1.03
C ILE A 126 6.27 -9.33 -0.30
N THR A 127 6.50 -8.59 0.79
CA THR A 127 7.74 -8.65 1.55
C THR A 127 7.89 -9.98 2.30
N GLU A 128 6.82 -10.51 2.92
CA GLU A 128 6.81 -11.85 3.52
C GLU A 128 7.17 -12.92 2.49
N TYR A 129 6.62 -12.83 1.27
CA TYR A 129 6.95 -13.73 0.19
C TYR A 129 8.45 -13.67 -0.16
N LEU A 130 9.02 -12.48 -0.34
CA LEU A 130 10.45 -12.31 -0.62
C LEU A 130 11.34 -12.85 0.51
N HIS A 131 11.00 -12.53 1.76
CA HIS A 131 11.73 -12.99 2.95
C HIS A 131 11.71 -14.51 3.07
N SER A 132 10.59 -15.15 2.74
CA SER A 132 10.49 -16.62 2.70
C SER A 132 11.44 -17.27 1.68
N MET A 133 11.83 -16.51 0.65
CA MET A 133 12.81 -16.91 -0.37
C MET A 133 14.24 -16.44 -0.04
N ASN A 134 14.48 -15.92 1.18
CA ASN A 134 15.73 -15.31 1.60
C ASN A 134 16.15 -14.09 0.76
N ILE A 135 15.20 -13.42 0.10
CA ILE A 135 15.44 -12.21 -0.69
C ILE A 135 15.11 -11.00 0.16
N ILE A 136 16.05 -10.05 0.29
CA ILE A 136 15.82 -8.73 0.89
C ILE A 136 15.78 -7.71 -0.24
N HIS A 137 14.73 -6.89 -0.31
CA HIS A 137 14.52 -5.98 -1.43
C HIS A 137 15.41 -4.73 -1.38
N ARG A 138 15.60 -4.16 -0.18
CA ARG A 138 16.50 -3.03 0.16
C ARG A 138 16.15 -1.66 -0.44
N ASP A 139 15.24 -1.57 -1.40
CA ASP A 139 14.80 -0.29 -1.99
C ASP A 139 13.27 -0.21 -2.13
N VAL A 140 12.55 -0.64 -1.10
CA VAL A 140 11.08 -0.44 -1.03
C VAL A 140 10.80 1.05 -0.82
N LYS A 141 10.05 1.65 -1.75
CA LYS A 141 9.66 3.07 -1.68
C LYS A 141 8.47 3.36 -2.60
N PRO A 142 7.74 4.47 -2.38
CA PRO A 142 6.57 4.85 -3.17
C PRO A 142 6.76 4.85 -4.70
N SER A 143 7.95 5.17 -5.20
CA SER A 143 8.22 5.23 -6.65
C SER A 143 8.48 3.87 -7.31
N ASN A 144 8.69 2.81 -6.51
CA ASN A 144 8.91 1.45 -6.98
C ASN A 144 7.65 0.57 -6.85
N ILE A 145 6.52 1.15 -6.41
CA ILE A 145 5.26 0.44 -6.16
C ILE A 145 4.19 1.04 -7.08
N LEU A 146 3.67 0.24 -8.00
CA LEU A 146 2.63 0.64 -8.95
C LEU A 146 1.23 0.29 -8.43
N LEU A 147 0.26 1.17 -8.71
CA LEU A 147 -1.16 1.07 -8.34
C LEU A 147 -1.99 0.42 -9.45
N GLY A 148 -2.23 -0.89 -9.35
CA GLY A 148 -3.15 -1.62 -10.25
C GLY A 148 -4.36 -2.16 -9.49
N ASP A 149 -5.03 -3.16 -10.08
CA ASP A 149 -6.01 -3.99 -9.35
C ASP A 149 -5.38 -4.65 -8.11
N THR A 150 -4.07 -4.90 -8.19
CA THR A 150 -3.18 -5.22 -7.06
C THR A 150 -1.93 -4.36 -7.15
N LEU A 151 -1.30 -4.06 -6.01
CA LEU A 151 0.01 -3.41 -6.02
C LEU A 151 1.03 -4.25 -6.79
N THR A 152 1.96 -3.59 -7.48
CA THR A 152 3.10 -4.28 -8.11
C THR A 152 4.43 -3.63 -7.78
N LEU A 153 5.38 -4.42 -7.28
CA LEU A 153 6.75 -4.00 -6.99
C LEU A 153 7.65 -4.22 -8.21
N ILE A 154 8.36 -3.18 -8.67
CA ILE A 154 8.97 -3.17 -10.03
C ILE A 154 10.50 -3.02 -10.13
N ASP A 155 11.24 -2.73 -9.05
CA ASP A 155 12.69 -2.44 -9.14
C ASP A 155 13.51 -3.20 -8.10
N PHE A 156 14.24 -4.23 -8.55
CA PHE A 156 15.00 -5.13 -7.70
C PHE A 156 16.51 -4.88 -7.79
N ASN A 157 16.93 -3.71 -8.28
CA ASN A 157 18.35 -3.37 -8.48
C ASN A 157 19.18 -3.34 -7.18
N ALA A 158 18.54 -3.12 -6.03
CA ALA A 158 19.19 -3.17 -4.73
C ALA A 158 19.05 -4.54 -4.04
N ALA A 159 18.25 -5.46 -4.58
CA ALA A 159 17.86 -6.67 -3.90
C ALA A 159 19.03 -7.67 -3.76
N GLU A 160 18.97 -8.47 -2.72
CA GLU A 160 20.03 -9.43 -2.38
C GLU A 160 19.44 -10.74 -1.87
N ILE A 161 20.08 -11.85 -2.23
CA ILE A 161 19.78 -13.18 -1.69
C ILE A 161 20.73 -13.43 -0.52
N LYS A 162 20.19 -13.60 0.70
CA LYS A 162 20.99 -13.90 1.90
C LYS A 162 21.87 -15.12 1.67
N ASN A 163 23.04 -15.14 2.34
CA ASN A 163 23.93 -16.30 2.40
C ASN A 163 24.48 -16.79 1.05
N THR A 164 24.47 -15.96 0.01
CA THR A 164 25.09 -16.29 -1.28
C THR A 164 26.43 -15.56 -1.45
N ALA A 165 27.37 -16.17 -2.17
CA ALA A 165 28.65 -15.51 -2.52
C ALA A 165 28.45 -14.26 -3.40
N ALA A 166 27.26 -14.09 -3.99
CA ALA A 166 26.83 -12.92 -4.76
C ALA A 166 26.33 -11.76 -3.87
N ALA A 167 26.31 -11.95 -2.55
CA ALA A 167 25.98 -10.92 -1.58
C ALA A 167 26.84 -9.67 -1.80
N ILE A 168 26.22 -8.60 -2.30
CA ILE A 168 26.84 -7.28 -2.48
C ILE A 168 26.88 -6.59 -1.11
N GLN A 169 27.47 -7.27 -0.12
CA GLN A 169 27.41 -6.98 1.32
C GLN A 169 28.09 -5.68 1.75
N LYS A 170 28.54 -4.82 0.83
CA LYS A 170 29.39 -3.66 1.15
C LYS A 170 29.09 -2.38 0.39
N VAL A 171 28.06 -2.35 -0.46
CA VAL A 171 27.68 -1.07 -1.09
C VAL A 171 26.47 -0.49 -0.37
N ILE A 172 26.67 0.70 0.17
CA ILE A 172 25.61 1.56 0.72
C ILE A 172 24.71 1.92 -0.47
N ILE A 173 23.51 1.37 -0.47
CA ILE A 173 22.49 1.56 -1.50
C ILE A 173 21.17 1.75 -0.75
N GLY A 174 20.43 2.78 -1.14
CA GLY A 174 19.13 3.08 -0.58
C GLY A 174 18.70 4.49 -0.95
N THR A 175 17.41 4.74 -0.83
CA THR A 175 16.86 6.08 -1.02
C THR A 175 16.78 6.78 0.35
N PRO A 176 17.28 8.03 0.49
CA PRO A 176 17.17 8.77 1.76
C PRO A 176 15.74 8.77 2.31
N GLY A 177 15.61 8.49 3.61
CA GLY A 177 14.32 8.34 4.29
C GLY A 177 13.72 6.92 4.25
N TYR A 178 14.19 6.05 3.37
CA TYR A 178 13.76 4.63 3.27
C TYR A 178 14.88 3.65 3.64
N GLN A 179 16.12 4.12 3.68
CA GLN A 179 17.28 3.31 4.03
C GLN A 179 17.40 3.12 5.56
N CYS A 180 17.50 1.85 5.99
CA CYS A 180 17.67 1.48 7.40
C CYS A 180 19.04 1.91 7.96
N PRO A 181 19.14 2.37 9.21
CA PRO A 181 20.41 2.87 9.79
C PRO A 181 21.54 1.83 9.86
N GLU A 182 21.22 0.57 10.15
CA GLU A 182 22.21 -0.52 10.27
C GLU A 182 22.89 -0.84 8.93
N SER A 183 22.28 -0.49 7.79
CA SER A 183 22.91 -0.68 6.48
C SER A 183 24.16 0.18 6.27
N PHE A 184 24.30 1.30 6.99
CA PHE A 184 25.53 2.10 6.97
C PHE A 184 26.72 1.35 7.59
N ASN A 185 26.45 0.36 8.46
CA ASN A 185 27.45 -0.54 9.03
C ASN A 185 27.62 -1.81 8.19
N GLY A 186 26.98 -1.91 7.03
CA GLY A 186 26.98 -3.10 6.17
C GLY A 186 26.04 -4.21 6.65
N GLU A 187 25.20 -3.97 7.67
CA GLU A 187 24.23 -4.95 8.13
C GLU A 187 22.98 -4.89 7.26
N ILE A 188 22.73 -5.97 6.51
CA ILE A 188 21.55 -6.10 5.66
C ILE A 188 20.67 -7.20 6.26
N THR A 189 19.52 -6.81 6.80
CA THR A 189 18.56 -7.71 7.43
C THR A 189 17.16 -7.50 6.86
N GLU A 190 16.23 -8.42 7.15
CA GLU A 190 14.81 -8.24 6.81
C GLU A 190 14.21 -6.99 7.45
N GLY A 191 14.74 -6.59 8.61
CA GLY A 191 14.36 -5.35 9.29
C GLY A 191 14.58 -4.11 8.44
N CYS A 192 15.47 -4.15 7.43
CA CYS A 192 15.65 -3.04 6.51
C CYS A 192 14.46 -2.83 5.58
N ASP A 193 13.82 -3.90 5.11
CA ASP A 193 12.59 -3.78 4.34
C ASP A 193 11.43 -3.29 5.24
N ILE A 194 11.38 -3.72 6.51
CA ILE A 194 10.41 -3.20 7.49
C ILE A 194 10.56 -1.70 7.70
N PHE A 195 11.80 -1.22 7.82
CA PHE A 195 12.09 0.20 7.92
C PHE A 195 11.62 0.97 6.69
N ALA A 196 11.92 0.45 5.50
CA ALA A 196 11.52 1.05 4.23
C ALA A 196 9.99 1.08 4.04
N ILE A 197 9.28 0.04 4.50
CA ILE A 197 7.80 0.00 4.56
C ILE A 197 7.28 1.04 5.55
N GLY A 198 7.92 1.21 6.71
CA GLY A 198 7.60 2.29 7.66
C GLY A 198 7.70 3.68 7.02
N GLY A 199 8.75 3.92 6.23
CA GLY A 199 8.91 5.14 5.44
C GLY A 199 7.82 5.31 4.38
N THR A 200 7.43 4.23 3.71
CA THR A 200 6.34 4.23 2.70
C THR A 200 4.97 4.48 3.34
N LEU A 201 4.69 3.89 4.50
CA LEU A 201 3.50 4.13 5.30
C LEU A 201 3.43 5.60 5.76
N LEU A 202 4.55 6.16 6.23
CA LEU A 202 4.64 7.57 6.61
C LEU A 202 4.43 8.50 5.40
N PHE A 203 4.93 8.12 4.22
CA PHE A 203 4.64 8.85 2.97
C PHE A 203 3.15 8.84 2.65
N LEU A 204 2.48 7.68 2.70
CA LEU A 204 1.04 7.58 2.44
C LEU A 204 0.21 8.42 3.44
N LEU A 205 0.63 8.48 4.71
CA LEU A 205 -0.04 9.26 5.76
C LEU A 205 0.07 10.78 5.57
N THR A 206 1.12 11.25 4.90
CA THR A 206 1.50 12.68 4.89
C THR A 206 1.61 13.31 3.50
N GLY A 207 1.68 12.48 2.47
CA GLY A 207 2.03 12.84 1.10
C GLY A 207 3.47 13.36 0.93
N LYS A 208 4.34 13.20 1.94
CA LYS A 208 5.70 13.76 1.94
C LYS A 208 6.74 12.67 2.17
N ASN A 209 7.90 12.80 1.51
CA ASN A 209 9.00 11.88 1.75
C ASN A 209 9.47 11.98 3.22
N PRO A 210 9.81 10.84 3.86
CA PRO A 210 10.23 10.78 5.26
C PRO A 210 11.70 11.23 5.44
N THR A 211 12.04 12.39 4.89
CA THR A 211 13.38 12.99 4.97
C THR A 211 13.43 14.09 6.02
N GLY A 212 14.50 14.16 6.82
CA GLY A 212 14.68 15.16 7.85
C GLY A 212 14.06 14.76 9.19
N ASN A 213 13.49 15.70 9.94
CA ASN A 213 12.94 15.43 11.27
C ASN A 213 11.55 14.76 11.19
N ILE A 214 11.53 13.44 11.21
CA ILE A 214 10.29 12.65 11.12
C ILE A 214 9.31 12.87 12.29
N THR A 215 9.76 13.38 13.45
CA THR A 215 8.83 13.66 14.57
C THR A 215 7.93 14.85 14.30
N SER A 216 8.30 15.72 13.36
CA SER A 216 7.46 16.86 12.93
C SER A 216 6.13 16.41 12.31
N PHE A 217 6.01 15.15 11.88
CA PHE A 217 4.78 14.59 11.32
C PHE A 217 3.73 14.21 12.37
N GLN A 218 4.06 14.21 13.68
CA GLN A 218 3.13 13.83 14.77
C GLN A 218 1.82 14.61 14.81
N ASN A 219 1.82 15.86 14.35
CA ASN A 219 0.63 16.72 14.33
C ASN A 219 -0.04 16.81 12.94
N SER A 220 0.43 16.04 11.95
CA SER A 220 0.05 16.22 10.54
C SER A 220 -1.04 15.28 10.02
N THR A 221 -1.45 14.26 10.79
CA THR A 221 -2.46 13.28 10.37
C THR A 221 -3.44 12.91 11.50
N PRO A 222 -4.73 12.70 11.21
CA PRO A 222 -5.70 12.22 12.20
C PRO A 222 -5.55 10.72 12.53
N HIS A 223 -4.72 9.96 11.80
CA HIS A 223 -4.54 8.51 11.97
C HIS A 223 -3.38 8.18 12.91
N ARG A 224 -3.51 8.55 14.18
CA ARG A 224 -2.46 8.40 15.20
C ARG A 224 -1.96 6.96 15.36
N ASP A 225 -2.86 5.99 15.31
CA ASP A 225 -2.56 4.57 15.42
C ASP A 225 -1.69 4.05 14.26
N LEU A 226 -1.98 4.44 13.02
CA LEU A 226 -1.15 4.11 11.86
C LEU A 226 0.21 4.81 11.92
N LEU A 227 0.24 6.02 12.48
CA LEU A 227 1.47 6.77 12.67
C LEU A 227 2.39 6.12 13.73
N GLU A 228 1.83 5.58 14.81
CA GLU A 228 2.57 4.80 15.81
C GLU A 228 3.17 3.54 15.20
N ILE A 229 2.43 2.84 14.34
CA ILE A 229 2.95 1.70 13.57
C ILE A 229 4.10 2.14 12.66
N ALA A 230 3.96 3.26 11.95
CA ALA A 230 5.01 3.79 11.09
C ALA A 230 6.28 4.12 11.89
N PHE A 231 6.16 4.77 13.05
CA PHE A 231 7.30 5.11 13.90
C PHE A 231 7.95 3.91 14.56
N LYS A 232 7.18 2.90 14.97
CA LYS A 232 7.76 1.63 15.44
C LYS A 232 8.59 0.98 14.32
N ALA A 233 8.07 0.96 13.09
CA ALA A 233 8.82 0.46 11.93
C ALA A 233 10.04 1.31 11.57
N LEU A 234 10.04 2.62 11.84
CA LEU A 234 11.15 3.54 11.59
C LEU A 234 12.14 3.68 12.77
N ASN A 235 12.03 2.82 13.80
CA ASN A 235 12.93 2.91 14.94
C ASN A 235 14.38 2.64 14.51
N SER A 236 15.31 3.51 14.94
CA SER A 236 16.73 3.38 14.65
C SER A 236 17.35 2.15 15.30
N ASP A 237 16.84 1.75 16.48
CA ASP A 237 17.18 0.46 17.06
C ASP A 237 16.36 -0.63 16.36
N LYS A 238 17.05 -1.56 15.71
CA LYS A 238 16.42 -2.69 15.00
C LYS A 238 15.68 -3.64 15.93
N ASN A 239 16.04 -3.70 17.21
CA ASN A 239 15.38 -4.57 18.19
C ASN A 239 14.03 -4.00 18.65
N GLU A 240 13.82 -2.70 18.50
CA GLU A 240 12.57 -2.01 18.83
C GLU A 240 11.59 -1.93 17.64
N ARG A 241 12.04 -2.34 16.44
CA ARG A 241 11.18 -2.52 15.26
C ARG A 241 10.32 -3.77 15.38
N PHE A 242 9.36 -3.92 14.46
CA PHE A 242 8.68 -5.21 14.27
C PHE A 242 9.71 -6.27 13.85
N ALA A 243 9.63 -7.46 14.45
CA ALA A 243 10.57 -8.55 14.17
C ALA A 243 10.38 -9.14 12.76
N SER A 244 9.21 -8.94 12.15
CA SER A 244 8.89 -9.45 10.81
C SER A 244 7.76 -8.66 10.15
N ALA A 245 7.61 -8.84 8.83
CA ALA A 245 6.50 -8.28 8.07
C ALA A 245 5.15 -8.81 8.58
N PHE A 246 5.11 -10.07 9.02
CA PHE A 246 3.93 -10.68 9.64
C PHE A 246 3.49 -9.97 10.92
N GLU A 247 4.44 -9.63 11.82
CA GLU A 247 4.13 -8.92 13.05
C GLU A 247 3.61 -7.50 12.78
N MET A 248 4.23 -6.79 11.83
CA MET A 248 3.76 -5.48 11.39
C MET A 248 2.34 -5.57 10.79
N LYS A 249 2.08 -6.58 9.96
CA LYS A 249 0.76 -6.84 9.36
C LYS A 249 -0.30 -7.10 10.43
N LYS A 250 0.02 -7.87 11.47
CA LYS A 250 -0.90 -8.12 12.59
C LYS A 250 -1.26 -6.83 13.33
N SER A 251 -0.26 -5.97 13.59
CA SER A 251 -0.49 -4.65 14.21
C SER A 251 -1.39 -3.77 13.34
N LEU A 252 -1.16 -3.77 12.02
CA LEU A 252 -1.96 -3.02 11.07
C LEU A 252 -3.40 -3.54 10.95
N LEU A 253 -3.60 -4.86 10.95
CA LEU A 253 -4.92 -5.48 10.98
C LEU A 253 -5.67 -5.13 12.26
N THR A 254 -4.97 -5.10 13.40
CA THR A 254 -5.54 -4.66 14.67
C THR A 254 -5.98 -3.21 14.57
N ALA A 255 -5.13 -2.30 14.08
CA ALA A 255 -5.47 -0.90 13.84
C ALA A 255 -6.62 -0.72 12.83
N SER A 256 -6.72 -1.57 11.82
CA SER A 256 -7.85 -1.61 10.89
C SER A 256 -9.14 -2.04 11.58
N ASP A 257 -9.02 -2.96 12.54
CA ASP A 257 -10.14 -3.39 13.35
C ASP A 257 -10.54 -2.32 14.34
N LEU A 258 -9.63 -1.48 14.88
CA LEU A 258 -9.84 -0.29 15.74
C LEU A 258 -10.56 0.88 15.02
N GLN A 259 -11.57 0.58 14.20
CA GLN A 259 -12.39 1.55 13.49
C GLN A 259 -13.85 1.47 13.92
N VAL A 260 -14.47 2.64 14.02
CA VAL A 260 -15.92 2.72 14.23
C VAL A 260 -16.62 2.50 12.91
N LYS A 261 -17.41 1.43 12.80
CA LYS A 261 -18.10 1.05 11.56
C LYS A 261 -19.52 0.58 11.82
N LEU A 262 -20.36 0.78 10.81
CA LEU A 262 -21.73 0.28 10.74
C LEU A 262 -21.80 -0.87 9.74
N ILE A 263 -22.48 -1.95 10.10
CA ILE A 263 -22.55 -3.19 9.32
C ILE A 263 -24.01 -3.56 9.07
N TRP A 264 -24.34 -3.90 7.82
CA TRP A 264 -25.64 -4.42 7.39
C TRP A 264 -25.46 -5.61 6.45
N GLY A 265 -25.74 -6.82 6.94
CA GLY A 265 -25.46 -8.04 6.17
C GLY A 265 -23.98 -8.12 5.78
N LYS A 266 -23.69 -8.14 4.47
CA LYS A 266 -22.32 -8.12 3.92
C LYS A 266 -21.75 -6.72 3.68
N LYS A 267 -22.56 -5.66 3.82
CA LYS A 267 -22.17 -4.27 3.59
C LYS A 267 -21.64 -3.66 4.90
N SER A 268 -20.52 -2.95 4.84
CA SER A 268 -20.03 -2.15 5.97
C SER A 268 -19.59 -0.76 5.51
N ARG A 269 -19.66 0.22 6.42
CA ARG A 269 -19.11 1.57 6.21
C ARG A 269 -18.46 2.08 7.49
N ILE A 270 -17.33 2.72 7.34
CA ILE A 270 -16.59 3.37 8.42
C ILE A 270 -17.26 4.71 8.73
N ILE A 271 -17.40 5.01 10.01
CA ILE A 271 -17.97 6.26 10.53
C ILE A 271 -16.80 7.21 10.76
N SER A 272 -16.42 7.93 9.70
CA SER A 272 -15.27 8.85 9.70
C SER A 272 -15.64 10.32 9.94
N LYS A 273 -16.94 10.65 9.94
CA LYS A 273 -17.45 12.02 10.09
C LYS A 273 -18.08 12.21 11.47
N ASN A 274 -18.04 13.45 11.98
CA ASN A 274 -18.75 13.83 13.21
C ASN A 274 -20.27 13.67 13.10
N ARG A 275 -20.79 13.67 11.87
CA ARG A 275 -22.19 13.45 11.52
C ARG A 275 -22.25 12.43 10.40
N PHE A 276 -22.87 11.29 10.65
CA PHE A 276 -22.97 10.18 9.72
C PHE A 276 -24.44 9.78 9.52
N VAL A 277 -24.94 9.99 8.31
CA VAL A 277 -26.37 9.87 7.99
C VAL A 277 -26.69 8.49 7.43
N ILE A 278 -27.74 7.87 7.99
CA ILE A 278 -28.29 6.59 7.55
C ILE A 278 -29.69 6.85 6.98
N GLY A 279 -30.00 6.34 5.80
CA GLY A 279 -31.33 6.49 5.22
C GLY A 279 -31.42 6.05 3.77
N ARG A 280 -32.58 6.25 3.13
CA ARG A 280 -32.77 5.85 1.72
C ARG A 280 -32.27 6.87 0.68
N SER A 281 -31.92 8.09 1.11
CA SER A 281 -31.41 9.12 0.20
C SER A 281 -30.10 8.68 -0.45
N SER A 282 -29.89 9.01 -1.73
CA SER A 282 -28.60 8.83 -2.41
C SER A 282 -27.47 9.66 -1.78
N THR A 283 -27.82 10.68 -1.00
CA THR A 283 -26.88 11.54 -0.27
C THR A 283 -26.54 11.03 1.14
N ALA A 284 -27.12 9.91 1.58
CA ALA A 284 -26.82 9.35 2.90
C ALA A 284 -25.45 8.65 2.90
N ASP A 285 -24.67 8.83 3.97
CA ASP A 285 -23.38 8.16 4.13
C ASP A 285 -23.54 6.63 4.17
N PHE A 286 -24.65 6.15 4.74
CA PHE A 286 -25.09 4.77 4.66
C PHE A 286 -26.46 4.66 3.97
N GLN A 287 -26.43 4.59 2.65
CA GLN A 287 -27.65 4.38 1.87
C GLN A 287 -28.24 2.98 2.07
N ILE A 288 -29.53 2.94 2.43
CA ILE A 288 -30.38 1.76 2.50
C ILE A 288 -31.29 1.72 1.27
N ILE A 289 -31.19 0.65 0.49
CA ILE A 289 -32.11 0.42 -0.63
C ILE A 289 -33.37 -0.24 -0.07
N ASP A 290 -34.46 0.52 -0.02
CA ASP A 290 -35.73 0.09 0.54
C ASP A 290 -36.89 0.46 -0.39
N SER A 291 -37.30 -0.50 -1.23
CA SER A 291 -38.41 -0.34 -2.18
C SER A 291 -39.76 -0.10 -1.51
N ASN A 292 -39.94 -0.60 -0.28
CA ASN A 292 -41.17 -0.42 0.50
C ASN A 292 -41.25 0.96 1.16
N LYS A 293 -40.17 1.74 1.12
CA LYS A 293 -40.08 3.11 1.64
C LYS A 293 -40.44 3.24 3.13
N PHE A 294 -40.22 2.19 3.92
CA PHE A 294 -40.34 2.26 5.37
C PHE A 294 -39.17 3.04 6.00
N VAL A 295 -37.99 2.98 5.38
CA VAL A 295 -36.83 3.78 5.81
C VAL A 295 -36.96 5.21 5.25
N SER A 296 -37.01 6.22 6.12
CA SER A 296 -36.96 7.64 5.75
C SER A 296 -35.72 8.03 4.91
N PRO A 297 -35.78 9.09 4.07
CA PRO A 297 -34.62 9.61 3.33
C PRO A 297 -33.39 9.85 4.20
N ILE A 298 -33.64 10.46 5.36
CA ILE A 298 -32.74 10.59 6.49
C ILE A 298 -33.47 9.88 7.62
N HIS A 299 -33.02 8.70 8.01
CA HIS A 299 -33.69 7.87 9.00
C HIS A 299 -33.05 8.02 10.37
N ALA A 300 -31.73 7.91 10.42
CA ALA A 300 -30.99 8.07 11.64
C ALA A 300 -29.67 8.77 11.38
N GLU A 301 -29.08 9.31 12.44
CA GLU A 301 -27.83 10.02 12.39
C GLU A 301 -26.93 9.55 13.52
N ILE A 302 -25.72 9.12 13.20
CA ILE A 302 -24.70 8.86 14.20
C ILE A 302 -23.87 10.13 14.35
N SER A 303 -23.83 10.68 15.56
CA SER A 303 -22.96 11.80 15.92
C SER A 303 -21.79 11.34 16.78
N LYS A 304 -20.63 11.98 16.62
CA LYS A 304 -19.47 11.83 17.51
C LYS A 304 -19.38 13.03 18.45
N GLU A 305 -19.37 12.79 19.76
CA GLU A 305 -19.27 13.79 20.82
C GLU A 305 -18.14 13.37 21.78
N GLY A 306 -16.97 14.02 21.66
CA GLY A 306 -15.74 13.55 22.30
C GLY A 306 -15.34 12.17 21.76
N ASP A 307 -15.07 11.22 22.66
CA ASP A 307 -14.75 9.83 22.33
C ASP A 307 -15.99 8.91 22.29
N GLN A 308 -17.19 9.50 22.34
CA GLN A 308 -18.44 8.75 22.38
C GLN A 308 -19.26 8.95 21.11
N PHE A 309 -20.01 7.91 20.75
CA PHE A 309 -20.91 7.93 19.62
C PHE A 309 -22.35 7.88 20.11
N TYR A 310 -23.21 8.65 19.45
CA TYR A 310 -24.63 8.71 19.75
C TYR A 310 -25.42 8.45 18.47
N ILE A 311 -26.54 7.75 18.58
CA ILE A 311 -27.52 7.60 17.50
C ILE A 311 -28.72 8.47 17.79
N LEU A 312 -29.18 9.21 16.78
CA LEU A 312 -30.35 10.07 16.83
C LEU A 312 -31.39 9.58 15.83
N ASP A 313 -32.65 9.54 16.27
CA ASP A 313 -33.77 9.25 15.38
C ASP A 313 -34.17 10.49 14.58
N ARG A 314 -34.27 10.35 13.25
CA ARG A 314 -34.73 11.38 12.31
C ARG A 314 -35.89 10.87 11.45
N SER A 315 -36.43 9.70 11.79
CA SER A 315 -37.35 8.96 10.95
C SER A 315 -38.81 9.15 11.32
N ILE A 316 -39.68 8.67 10.44
CA ILE A 316 -41.13 8.58 10.70
C ILE A 316 -41.45 7.29 11.46
N ASN A 317 -40.76 6.19 11.11
CA ASN A 317 -41.07 4.84 11.60
C ASN A 317 -40.23 4.40 12.82
N GLY A 318 -39.42 5.30 13.36
CA GLY A 318 -38.63 5.11 14.56
C GLY A 318 -37.30 4.39 14.34
N THR A 319 -36.30 4.85 15.08
CA THR A 319 -35.02 4.15 15.27
C THR A 319 -35.00 3.50 16.65
N TYR A 320 -34.46 2.29 16.75
CA TYR A 320 -34.44 1.49 17.97
C TYR A 320 -33.05 0.90 18.22
N ILE A 321 -32.72 0.56 19.47
CA ILE A 321 -31.54 -0.23 19.84
C ILE A 321 -32.02 -1.51 20.52
N TYR A 322 -31.44 -2.65 20.17
CA TYR A 322 -31.65 -3.90 20.91
C TYR A 322 -30.67 -3.98 22.08
N ARG A 323 -31.20 -3.86 23.31
CA ARG A 323 -30.41 -3.86 24.55
C ARG A 323 -31.14 -4.69 25.61
N LYS A 324 -30.42 -5.57 26.31
CA LYS A 324 -30.97 -6.42 27.40
C LYS A 324 -32.24 -7.19 27.01
N GLY A 325 -32.27 -7.74 25.79
CA GLY A 325 -33.39 -8.58 25.32
C GLY A 325 -34.61 -7.81 24.82
N ARG A 326 -34.54 -6.48 24.65
CA ARG A 326 -35.67 -5.64 24.23
C ARG A 326 -35.24 -4.60 23.19
N TYR A 327 -36.18 -4.20 22.33
CA TYR A 327 -36.01 -3.08 21.40
C TYR A 327 -36.46 -1.78 22.08
N VAL A 328 -35.53 -0.87 22.29
CA VAL A 328 -35.75 0.43 22.94
C VAL A 328 -35.78 1.51 21.88
N LYS A 329 -36.85 2.30 21.80
CA LYS A 329 -36.93 3.42 20.86
C LYS A 329 -35.94 4.50 21.27
N VAL A 330 -35.27 5.07 20.28
CA VAL A 330 -34.24 6.08 20.45
C VAL A 330 -34.80 7.46 20.13
N GLU A 331 -34.43 8.47 20.92
CA GLU A 331 -34.47 9.88 20.50
C GLU A 331 -33.04 10.38 20.25
N LYS A 332 -32.17 10.24 21.27
CA LYS A 332 -30.71 10.33 21.19
C LYS A 332 -30.12 9.38 22.24
N GLU A 333 -29.32 8.41 21.83
CA GLU A 333 -28.77 7.40 22.74
C GLU A 333 -27.30 7.13 22.46
N ARG A 334 -26.53 6.87 23.53
CA ARG A 334 -25.11 6.47 23.41
C ARG A 334 -25.02 5.06 22.85
N LEU A 335 -24.14 4.88 21.87
CA LEU A 335 -23.81 3.61 21.25
C LEU A 335 -22.59 2.96 21.92
N PHE A 336 -22.67 1.64 22.12
CA PHE A 336 -21.58 0.79 22.59
C PHE A 336 -21.20 -0.27 21.55
N ASP A 337 -19.97 -0.81 21.63
CA ASP A 337 -19.55 -1.86 20.70
C ASP A 337 -20.51 -3.05 20.70
N GLY A 338 -20.83 -3.52 19.50
CA GLY A 338 -21.65 -4.71 19.31
C GLY A 338 -23.16 -4.46 19.34
N GLU A 339 -23.61 -3.23 19.60
CA GLU A 339 -25.04 -2.90 19.63
C GLU A 339 -25.71 -3.05 18.27
N ILE A 340 -26.97 -3.49 18.31
CA ILE A 340 -27.82 -3.63 17.13
C ILE A 340 -28.76 -2.44 17.09
N ILE A 341 -28.59 -1.60 16.08
CA ILE A 341 -29.48 -0.50 15.72
C ILE A 341 -30.53 -1.05 14.77
N VAL A 342 -31.80 -0.75 15.01
CA VAL A 342 -32.91 -1.17 14.18
C VAL A 342 -33.60 0.04 13.57
N LEU A 343 -33.73 0.05 12.24
CA LEU A 343 -34.53 1.03 11.52
C LEU A 343 -35.92 0.42 11.30
N CYS A 344 -36.94 1.05 11.87
CA CYS A 344 -38.31 0.55 11.97
C CYS A 344 -38.46 -0.74 12.79
N TYR A 345 -39.30 -0.70 13.82
CA TYR A 345 -39.67 -1.87 14.62
C TYR A 345 -41.16 -1.88 14.90
N LYS A 346 -41.79 -3.06 14.81
CA LYS A 346 -43.17 -3.28 15.25
C LYS A 346 -43.23 -4.55 16.10
N PRO A 347 -43.84 -4.53 17.30
CA PRO A 347 -43.90 -5.71 18.19
C PRO A 347 -44.40 -6.98 17.52
N GLU A 348 -45.41 -6.84 16.66
CA GLU A 348 -46.07 -7.94 15.96
C GLU A 348 -45.33 -8.41 14.69
N LYS A 349 -44.36 -7.64 14.17
CA LYS A 349 -43.60 -7.99 12.95
C LYS A 349 -42.09 -8.16 13.17
N GLY A 350 -41.56 -7.69 14.29
CA GLY A 350 -40.14 -7.65 14.57
C GLY A 350 -39.41 -6.45 13.90
N PRO A 351 -38.07 -6.49 13.89
CA PRO A 351 -37.23 -5.45 13.27
C PRO A 351 -37.30 -5.52 11.74
N TYR A 352 -37.30 -4.36 11.07
CA TYR A 352 -37.27 -4.32 9.60
C TYR A 352 -35.83 -4.35 9.06
N ILE A 353 -34.99 -3.40 9.48
CA ILE A 353 -33.56 -3.36 9.15
C ILE A 353 -32.74 -3.40 10.44
N SER A 354 -31.80 -4.33 10.54
CA SER A 354 -30.87 -4.43 11.67
C SER A 354 -29.45 -4.11 11.20
N LEU A 355 -28.84 -3.12 11.86
CA LEU A 355 -27.48 -2.66 11.64
C LEU A 355 -26.66 -2.95 12.90
N LYS A 356 -25.45 -3.47 12.74
CA LYS A 356 -24.52 -3.66 13.86
C LYS A 356 -23.55 -2.50 13.92
N PHE A 357 -23.50 -1.84 15.06
CA PHE A 357 -22.48 -0.84 15.37
C PHE A 357 -21.26 -1.55 15.96
N ARG A 358 -20.09 -1.24 15.42
CA ARG A 358 -18.80 -1.68 15.97
C ARG A 358 -17.99 -0.47 16.32
N ASN A 359 -17.54 -0.39 17.58
CA ASN A 359 -16.61 0.60 18.08
C ASN A 359 -15.53 -0.11 18.89
N THR A 360 -14.54 -0.56 18.16
CA THR A 360 -13.37 -1.29 18.63
C THR A 360 -12.27 -0.37 19.13
N GLN A 361 -12.45 0.95 19.13
CA GLN A 361 -11.46 1.90 19.66
C GLN A 361 -11.36 1.89 21.20
N ILE A 362 -12.25 1.17 21.88
CA ILE A 362 -12.41 1.17 23.34
C ILE A 362 -11.83 -0.11 23.93
#